data_AF-A0A842ZZX3-F1
#
_entry.id   AF-A0A842ZZX3-F1
#
_cell.length_a   1.000
_cell.length_b   1.000
_cell.length_c   1.000
_cell.angle_alpha   90.00
_cell.angle_beta   90.00
_cell.angle_gamma   90.00
#
_symmetry.space_group_name_H-M   'P 1'
#
loop_
_entity.id
_entity.type
_entity.pdbx_description
1 polymer ?
#
loop_
_entity_poly.entity_id
_entity_poly.type
_entity_poly.pdbx_seq_one_letter_code
_entity_poly.pdbx_strand_id
1 'polypeptide(L)'
;MSKQALVYQAENILKQLAENNFKLLFSTHNFQLMGIVTWDRKELDESLGVKRRMIRGLRIGNGTPLAPEEMVFETSLHRKNPMSGQLDDIVVHEDDKIILMERKSFELSDDEDNFQFMANMHWLNRTQQLLDEIDASGRRINRLNEEKDECMLDVEHYKREAQTAKEKQKTQTEMLNRLTRNNAILQERIGNLEASYYQSRARNLAYEAMVDEKIANATEEGTVLAMTSDDAILHAAQKKAEIYQAMHEIEPESMGTTDTLQVIMEEIEEIKQAIKPQSTGEKTPEKSKPAGETTQ
;
A
#
# COMPACT_ATOMS: atom_id res chain seq x y z
N MET A 1 -77.70 -33.70 -36.34
CA MET A 1 -77.02 -33.03 -35.20
C MET A 1 -77.97 -31.98 -34.63
N SER A 2 -78.40 -32.09 -33.37
CA SER A 2 -79.30 -31.11 -32.76
C SER A 2 -78.53 -29.81 -32.43
N LYS A 3 -79.20 -28.65 -32.49
CA LYS A 3 -78.57 -27.34 -32.20
C LYS A 3 -77.89 -27.30 -30.82
N GLN A 4 -78.43 -28.02 -29.84
CA GLN A 4 -77.86 -28.13 -28.49
C GLN A 4 -76.53 -28.89 -28.49
N ALA A 5 -76.38 -29.93 -29.31
CA ALA A 5 -75.11 -30.66 -29.41
C ALA A 5 -74.00 -29.78 -30.01
N LEU A 6 -74.32 -28.95 -31.00
CA LEU A 6 -73.39 -27.99 -31.60
C LEU A 6 -72.93 -26.91 -30.60
N VAL A 7 -73.85 -26.39 -29.78
CA VAL A 7 -73.53 -25.38 -28.76
C VAL A 7 -72.62 -25.96 -27.67
N TYR A 8 -72.91 -27.18 -27.18
CA TYR A 8 -72.04 -27.86 -26.20
C TYR A 8 -70.66 -28.20 -26.76
N GLN A 9 -70.59 -28.57 -28.04
CA GLN A 9 -69.32 -28.86 -28.70
C GLN A 9 -68.49 -27.57 -28.87
N ALA A 10 -69.14 -26.46 -29.25
CA ALA A 10 -68.51 -25.14 -29.32
C ALA A 10 -68.05 -24.66 -27.94
N GLU A 11 -68.84 -24.86 -26.88
CA GLU A 11 -68.46 -24.46 -25.52
C GLU A 11 -67.26 -25.26 -24.99
N ASN A 12 -67.22 -26.58 -25.25
CA ASN A 12 -66.06 -27.41 -24.89
C ASN A 12 -64.80 -27.03 -25.69
N ILE A 13 -64.95 -26.75 -26.98
CA ILE A 13 -63.84 -26.26 -27.81
C ILE A 13 -63.37 -24.90 -27.28
N LEU A 14 -64.28 -23.97 -26.98
CA LEU A 14 -63.94 -22.66 -26.42
C LEU A 14 -63.27 -22.74 -25.04
N LYS A 15 -63.69 -23.68 -24.17
CA LYS A 15 -63.01 -23.93 -22.89
C LYS A 15 -61.59 -24.47 -23.08
N GLN A 16 -61.41 -25.40 -24.01
CA GLN A 16 -60.07 -25.92 -24.37
C GLN A 16 -59.19 -24.86 -25.05
N LEU A 17 -59.80 -23.91 -25.77
CA LEU A 17 -59.13 -22.74 -26.36
C LEU A 17 -58.80 -21.66 -25.31
N ALA A 18 -59.55 -21.56 -24.21
CA ALA A 18 -59.26 -20.65 -23.11
C ALA A 18 -58.09 -21.15 -22.24
N GLU A 19 -57.87 -22.46 -22.18
CA GLU A 19 -56.79 -23.09 -21.41
C GLU A 19 -55.43 -23.11 -22.16
N ASN A 20 -55.43 -22.97 -23.48
CA ASN A 20 -54.23 -22.90 -24.31
C ASN A 20 -54.08 -21.51 -24.93
N ASN A 21 -53.00 -20.79 -24.59
CA ASN A 21 -52.61 -19.59 -25.34
C ASN A 21 -52.55 -19.96 -26.83
N PHE A 22 -53.28 -19.24 -27.69
CA PHE A 22 -53.42 -19.54 -29.12
C PHE A 22 -52.06 -19.45 -29.84
N LYS A 23 -51.27 -20.52 -29.79
CA LYS A 23 -50.01 -20.58 -30.52
C LYS A 23 -50.31 -20.96 -31.96
N LEU A 24 -50.00 -20.05 -32.88
CA LEU A 24 -50.11 -20.31 -34.31
C LEU A 24 -48.80 -20.93 -34.80
N LEU A 25 -48.91 -22.07 -35.48
CA LEU A 25 -47.77 -22.73 -36.06
C LEU A 25 -47.59 -22.25 -37.51
N PHE A 26 -46.41 -21.73 -37.83
CA PHE A 26 -46.03 -21.34 -39.18
C PHE A 26 -44.88 -22.22 -39.70
N SER A 27 -45.03 -22.68 -40.93
CA SER A 27 -43.92 -23.33 -41.65
C SER A 27 -42.82 -22.31 -41.94
N THR A 28 -41.55 -22.69 -41.74
CA THR A 28 -40.39 -21.86 -42.14
C THR A 28 -40.29 -21.66 -43.63
N HIS A 29 -40.76 -22.63 -44.41
CA HIS A 29 -40.84 -22.51 -45.86
C HIS A 29 -42.14 -21.76 -46.21
N ASN A 30 -41.99 -20.60 -46.88
CA ASN A 30 -43.06 -19.71 -47.35
C ASN A 30 -43.95 -19.07 -46.27
N PHE A 31 -43.57 -19.13 -44.99
CA PHE A 31 -44.32 -18.55 -43.88
C PHE A 31 -45.82 -18.94 -43.89
N GLN A 32 -46.09 -20.20 -44.21
CA GLN A 32 -47.46 -20.70 -44.36
C GLN A 32 -48.04 -21.10 -43.01
N LEU A 33 -49.25 -20.61 -42.71
CA LEU A 33 -50.00 -21.01 -41.51
C LEU A 33 -50.36 -22.50 -41.59
N MET A 34 -49.88 -23.28 -40.63
CA MET A 34 -50.19 -24.70 -40.50
C MET A 34 -51.45 -24.93 -39.66
N GLY A 35 -51.65 -24.14 -38.61
CA GLY A 35 -52.82 -24.25 -37.75
C GLY A 35 -52.59 -23.77 -36.32
N ILE A 36 -53.56 -24.06 -35.45
CA ILE A 36 -53.58 -23.69 -34.04
C ILE A 36 -53.06 -24.85 -33.21
N VAL A 37 -52.04 -24.61 -32.40
CA VAL A 37 -51.49 -25.61 -31.48
C VAL A 37 -52.44 -25.79 -30.30
N THR A 38 -52.84 -27.02 -30.03
CA THR A 38 -53.69 -27.39 -28.89
C THR A 38 -52.97 -28.29 -27.88
N TRP A 39 -51.81 -28.82 -28.26
CA TRP A 39 -51.01 -29.68 -27.42
C TRP A 39 -49.53 -29.56 -27.79
N ASP A 40 -48.69 -29.46 -26.77
CA ASP A 40 -47.26 -29.22 -26.90
C ASP A 40 -46.52 -29.95 -25.77
N ARG A 41 -45.82 -31.03 -26.09
CA ARG A 41 -45.05 -31.82 -25.12
C ARG A 41 -43.73 -32.32 -25.70
N LYS A 42 -42.81 -32.65 -24.80
CA LYS A 42 -41.55 -33.30 -25.18
C LYS A 42 -41.75 -34.82 -25.16
N GLU A 43 -41.67 -35.45 -26.32
CA GLU A 43 -41.75 -36.90 -26.48
C GLU A 43 -40.41 -37.44 -27.01
N LEU A 44 -40.13 -38.72 -26.75
CA LEU A 44 -38.92 -39.37 -27.25
C LEU A 44 -39.11 -39.71 -28.73
N ASP A 45 -38.28 -39.13 -29.60
CA ASP A 45 -38.25 -39.51 -31.01
C ASP A 45 -37.32 -40.71 -31.17
N GLU A 46 -37.91 -41.90 -31.37
CA GLU A 46 -37.19 -43.16 -31.51
C GLU A 46 -36.19 -43.16 -32.68
N SER A 47 -36.45 -42.34 -33.72
CA SER A 47 -35.59 -42.27 -34.91
C SER A 47 -34.28 -41.51 -34.69
N LEU A 48 -34.23 -40.65 -33.66
CA LEU A 48 -33.09 -39.80 -33.33
C LEU A 48 -32.53 -40.07 -31.93
N GLY A 49 -33.23 -40.84 -31.10
CA GLY A 49 -32.82 -41.14 -29.72
C GLY A 49 -32.83 -39.93 -28.78
N VAL A 50 -33.51 -38.83 -29.16
CA VAL A 50 -33.55 -37.57 -28.42
C VAL A 50 -35.00 -37.20 -28.11
N LYS A 51 -35.24 -36.58 -26.94
CA LYS A 51 -36.54 -36.00 -26.59
C LYS A 51 -36.77 -34.73 -27.41
N ARG A 52 -37.78 -34.74 -28.29
CA ARG A 52 -38.13 -33.62 -29.17
C ARG A 52 -39.48 -33.04 -28.78
N ARG A 53 -39.64 -31.74 -29.00
CA ARG A 53 -40.92 -31.06 -28.79
C ARG A 53 -41.86 -31.44 -29.94
N MET A 54 -42.89 -32.21 -29.60
CA MET A 54 -43.96 -32.62 -30.48
C MET A 54 -45.14 -31.68 -30.27
N ILE A 55 -45.76 -31.28 -31.38
CA ILE A 55 -46.84 -30.31 -31.42
C ILE A 55 -48.01 -30.95 -32.15
N ARG A 56 -49.18 -30.89 -31.52
CA ARG A 56 -50.46 -31.30 -32.12
C ARG A 56 -51.42 -30.12 -32.11
N GLY A 57 -52.27 -30.07 -33.11
CA GLY A 57 -53.14 -28.93 -33.28
C GLY A 57 -54.20 -29.11 -34.35
N LEU A 58 -55.02 -28.08 -34.50
CA LEU A 58 -56.08 -28.02 -35.48
C LEU A 58 -55.61 -27.26 -36.73
N ARG A 59 -55.75 -27.87 -37.91
CA ARG A 59 -55.51 -27.19 -39.18
C ARG A 59 -56.62 -26.19 -39.45
N ILE A 60 -56.25 -25.01 -39.95
CA ILE A 60 -57.22 -24.00 -40.38
C ILE A 60 -57.47 -24.23 -41.87
N GLY A 61 -58.71 -24.59 -42.22
CA GLY A 61 -59.14 -24.64 -43.62
C GLY A 61 -59.28 -23.21 -44.16
N ASN A 62 -58.60 -22.90 -45.26
CA ASN A 62 -58.71 -21.60 -45.93
C ASN A 62 -60.05 -21.50 -46.68
N GLY A 63 -61.17 -21.48 -45.96
CA GLY A 63 -62.53 -21.41 -46.54
C GLY A 63 -63.04 -22.70 -47.19
N THR A 64 -62.25 -23.79 -47.15
CA THR A 64 -62.65 -25.12 -47.61
C THR A 64 -62.86 -26.04 -46.40
N PRO A 65 -63.99 -26.76 -46.31
CA PRO A 65 -64.23 -27.70 -45.22
C PRO A 65 -63.24 -28.86 -45.34
N LEU A 66 -62.39 -29.00 -44.32
CA LEU A 66 -61.45 -30.12 -44.20
C LEU A 66 -62.21 -31.39 -43.80
N ALA A 67 -61.81 -32.54 -44.34
CA ALA A 67 -62.31 -33.82 -43.88
C ALA A 67 -61.90 -34.04 -42.40
N PRO A 68 -62.66 -34.80 -41.59
CA PRO A 68 -62.37 -35.02 -40.17
C PRO A 68 -60.94 -35.54 -39.91
N GLU A 69 -60.40 -36.34 -40.83
CA GLU A 69 -59.04 -36.89 -40.78
C GLU A 69 -57.95 -35.83 -41.04
N GLU A 70 -58.30 -34.74 -41.71
CA GLU A 70 -57.39 -33.65 -42.09
C GLU A 70 -57.47 -32.45 -41.13
N MET A 71 -58.40 -32.47 -40.17
CA MET A 71 -58.57 -31.38 -39.20
C MET A 71 -57.44 -31.31 -38.18
N VAL A 72 -56.70 -32.40 -37.94
CA VAL A 72 -55.65 -32.45 -36.93
C VAL A 72 -54.28 -32.56 -37.61
N PHE A 73 -53.30 -31.83 -37.10
CA PHE A 73 -51.90 -32.03 -37.46
C PHE A 73 -51.10 -32.49 -36.25
N GLU A 74 -50.08 -33.29 -36.52
CA GLU A 74 -49.05 -33.68 -35.58
C GLU A 74 -47.69 -33.50 -36.26
N THR A 75 -46.82 -32.70 -35.65
CA THR A 75 -45.47 -32.45 -36.19
C THR A 75 -44.47 -32.18 -35.06
N SER A 76 -43.21 -32.54 -35.29
CA SER A 76 -42.10 -32.09 -34.45
C SER A 76 -41.75 -30.64 -34.78
N LEU A 77 -41.30 -29.87 -33.76
CA LEU A 77 -40.88 -28.47 -33.94
C LEU A 77 -39.73 -28.31 -34.95
N HIS A 78 -38.93 -29.35 -35.15
CA HIS A 78 -37.91 -29.35 -36.19
C HIS A 78 -38.28 -30.41 -37.22
N ARG A 79 -38.16 -30.14 -38.51
CA ARG A 79 -38.30 -31.15 -39.54
C ARG A 79 -36.91 -31.63 -39.93
N LYS A 80 -36.68 -32.94 -40.02
CA LYS A 80 -35.45 -33.44 -40.64
C LYS A 80 -35.56 -33.23 -42.15
N ASN A 81 -34.67 -32.43 -42.71
CA ASN A 81 -34.61 -32.22 -44.13
C ASN A 81 -34.13 -33.52 -44.81
N PRO A 82 -34.90 -34.10 -45.73
CA PRO A 82 -34.55 -35.38 -46.35
C PRO A 82 -33.31 -35.28 -47.25
N MET A 83 -32.97 -34.09 -47.75
CA MET A 83 -31.82 -33.87 -48.63
C MET A 83 -30.54 -33.53 -47.86
N SER A 84 -30.61 -32.64 -46.86
CA SER A 84 -29.43 -32.20 -46.10
C SER A 84 -29.18 -33.00 -44.81
N GLY A 85 -30.17 -33.75 -44.34
CA GLY A 85 -30.12 -34.46 -43.06
C GLY A 85 -30.14 -33.55 -41.83
N GLN A 86 -30.10 -32.22 -42.02
CA GLN A 86 -30.14 -31.23 -40.95
C GLN A 86 -31.58 -31.04 -40.45
N LEU A 87 -31.70 -30.55 -39.22
CA LEU A 87 -32.98 -30.23 -38.61
C LEU A 87 -33.32 -28.79 -38.98
N ASP A 88 -34.35 -28.61 -39.81
CA ASP A 88 -34.93 -27.30 -40.13
C ASP A 88 -35.93 -26.94 -39.04
N ASP A 89 -35.80 -25.75 -38.46
CA ASP A 89 -36.77 -25.26 -37.47
C ASP A 89 -38.14 -25.03 -38.14
N ILE A 90 -39.22 -25.27 -37.41
CA ILE A 90 -40.57 -24.80 -37.73
C ILE A 90 -40.86 -23.68 -36.73
N VAL A 91 -41.26 -22.51 -37.22
CA VAL A 91 -41.50 -21.35 -36.35
C VAL A 91 -42.87 -21.51 -35.70
N VAL A 92 -42.87 -21.79 -34.40
CA VAL A 92 -44.05 -21.52 -33.57
C VAL A 92 -44.07 -20.02 -33.33
N HIS A 93 -45.03 -19.34 -33.95
CA HIS A 93 -45.28 -17.96 -33.61
C HIS A 93 -46.17 -17.93 -32.37
N GLU A 94 -45.58 -17.60 -31.22
CA GLU A 94 -46.30 -17.33 -29.98
C GLU A 94 -46.85 -15.90 -30.03
N ASP A 95 -47.76 -15.60 -30.97
CA ASP A 95 -48.41 -14.29 -31.03
C ASP A 95 -49.75 -14.31 -30.28
N ASP A 96 -49.79 -13.66 -29.11
CA ASP A 96 -51.02 -13.22 -28.42
C ASP A 96 -51.66 -11.99 -29.12
N LYS A 97 -51.48 -11.87 -30.44
CA LYS A 97 -52.02 -10.74 -31.23
C LYS A 97 -53.45 -11.02 -31.68
N ILE A 98 -54.33 -11.33 -30.72
CA ILE A 98 -55.74 -11.01 -30.89
C ILE A 98 -55.86 -9.53 -30.52
N ILE A 99 -55.96 -8.67 -31.54
CA ILE A 99 -56.40 -7.30 -31.32
C ILE A 99 -57.88 -7.39 -30.95
N LEU A 100 -58.19 -7.28 -29.65
CA LEU A 100 -59.56 -7.13 -29.19
C LEU A 100 -60.01 -5.72 -29.55
N MET A 101 -60.81 -5.62 -30.60
CA MET A 101 -61.49 -4.39 -30.98
C MET A 101 -62.91 -4.44 -30.46
N GLU A 102 -63.28 -3.48 -29.63
CA GLU A 102 -64.67 -3.28 -29.23
C GLU A 102 -65.32 -2.29 -30.19
N ARG A 103 -66.58 -2.55 -30.58
CA ARG A 103 -67.36 -1.55 -31.32
C ARG A 103 -67.79 -0.46 -30.35
N LYS A 104 -67.52 0.80 -30.68
CA LYS A 104 -67.95 1.97 -29.88
C LYS A 104 -69.47 2.16 -29.92
N SER A 105 -70.13 1.67 -30.97
CA SER A 105 -71.58 1.80 -31.16
C SER A 105 -72.25 0.46 -31.47
N PHE A 106 -73.58 0.42 -31.35
CA PHE A 106 -74.40 -0.73 -31.75
C PHE A 106 -74.58 -0.86 -33.27
N GLU A 107 -74.04 0.08 -34.06
CA GLU A 107 -74.14 0.03 -35.52
C GLU A 107 -73.21 -1.06 -36.09
N LEU A 108 -73.75 -1.82 -37.05
CA LEU A 108 -73.01 -2.87 -37.76
C LEU A 108 -72.05 -2.34 -38.82
N SER A 109 -71.85 -1.03 -38.93
CA SER A 109 -70.87 -0.45 -39.86
C SER A 109 -69.45 -0.88 -39.48
N ASP A 110 -68.64 -1.21 -40.50
CA ASP A 110 -67.23 -1.61 -40.37
C ASP A 110 -66.27 -0.43 -40.55
N ASP A 111 -66.76 0.80 -40.39
CA ASP A 111 -65.91 2.01 -40.41
C ASP A 111 -64.85 1.95 -39.29
N GLU A 112 -63.61 2.32 -39.63
CA GLU A 112 -62.46 2.27 -38.70
C GLU A 112 -62.71 3.08 -37.41
N ASP A 113 -63.46 4.18 -37.52
CA ASP A 113 -63.83 5.04 -36.39
C ASP A 113 -64.75 4.35 -35.37
N ASN A 114 -65.49 3.32 -35.79
CA ASN A 114 -66.41 2.54 -34.95
C ASN A 114 -65.67 1.51 -34.09
N PHE A 115 -64.38 1.26 -34.31
CA PHE A 115 -63.59 0.33 -33.52
C PHE A 115 -62.73 1.07 -32.48
N GLN A 116 -62.65 0.50 -31.29
CA GLN A 116 -61.71 0.91 -30.25
C GLN A 116 -60.77 -0.25 -29.93
N PHE A 117 -59.47 0.02 -29.98
CA PHE A 117 -58.46 -0.92 -29.52
C PHE A 117 -58.54 -1.06 -28.00
N MET A 118 -58.85 -2.26 -27.51
CA MET A 118 -58.66 -2.57 -26.11
C MET A 118 -57.18 -2.88 -25.86
N ALA A 119 -56.58 -2.20 -24.88
CA ALA A 119 -55.23 -2.53 -24.45
C ALA A 119 -55.22 -3.97 -23.93
N ASN A 120 -54.36 -4.81 -24.51
CA ASN A 120 -54.18 -6.18 -24.07
C ASN A 120 -53.72 -6.17 -22.59
N MET A 121 -54.45 -6.86 -21.72
CA MET A 121 -54.20 -6.90 -20.28
C MET A 121 -52.77 -7.37 -19.95
N HIS A 122 -52.16 -8.21 -20.80
CA HIS A 122 -50.76 -8.64 -20.64
C HIS A 122 -49.77 -7.50 -20.83
N TRP A 123 -50.02 -6.60 -21.78
CA TRP A 123 -49.16 -5.43 -22.01
C TRP A 123 -49.27 -4.43 -20.86
N LEU A 124 -50.47 -4.24 -20.32
CA LEU A 124 -50.69 -3.39 -19.16
C LEU A 124 -49.94 -3.93 -17.92
N ASN A 125 -50.08 -5.23 -17.65
CA ASN A 125 -49.37 -5.89 -16.54
C ASN A 125 -47.85 -5.84 -16.71
N ARG A 126 -47.34 -6.04 -17.93
CA ARG A 126 -45.89 -5.95 -18.20
C ARG A 126 -45.38 -4.53 -18.02
N THR A 127 -46.15 -3.53 -18.43
CA THR A 127 -45.79 -2.12 -18.26
C THR A 127 -45.75 -1.74 -16.77
N GLN A 128 -46.73 -2.22 -15.99
CA GLN A 128 -46.75 -1.99 -14.54
C GLN A 128 -45.53 -2.64 -13.85
N GLN A 129 -45.17 -3.87 -14.21
CA GLN A 129 -43.96 -4.51 -13.67
C GLN A 129 -42.69 -3.71 -13.96
N LEU A 130 -42.55 -3.17 -15.18
CA LEU A 130 -41.41 -2.34 -15.54
C LEU A 130 -41.38 -1.02 -14.75
N LEU A 131 -42.53 -0.41 -14.48
CA LEU A 131 -42.62 0.77 -13.63
C LEU A 131 -42.19 0.47 -12.19
N ASP A 132 -42.66 -0.64 -11.62
CA ASP A 132 -42.28 -1.07 -10.26
C ASP A 132 -40.76 -1.36 -10.15
N GLU A 133 -40.17 -1.96 -11.20
CA GLU A 133 -38.72 -2.20 -11.30
C GLU A 133 -37.91 -0.89 -11.36
N ILE A 134 -38.40 0.11 -12.11
CA ILE A 134 -37.78 1.44 -12.19
C ILE A 134 -37.83 2.12 -10.83
N ASP A 135 -38.97 2.11 -10.15
CA ASP A 135 -39.13 2.72 -8.82
C ASP A 135 -38.27 2.03 -7.75
N ALA A 136 -38.19 0.69 -7.79
CA ALA A 136 -37.29 -0.06 -6.92
C ALA A 136 -35.82 0.30 -7.17
N SER A 137 -35.42 0.43 -8.43
CA SER A 137 -34.07 0.83 -8.83
C SER A 137 -33.75 2.26 -8.41
N GLY A 138 -34.68 3.20 -8.59
CA GLY A 138 -34.55 4.59 -8.16
C GLY A 138 -34.36 4.71 -6.64
N ARG A 139 -35.14 3.98 -5.84
CA ARG A 139 -34.96 3.91 -4.38
C ARG A 139 -33.59 3.36 -3.98
N ARG A 140 -33.10 2.34 -4.70
CA ARG A 140 -31.77 1.78 -4.46
C ARG A 140 -30.66 2.77 -4.80
N ILE A 141 -30.77 3.49 -5.91
CA ILE A 141 -29.80 4.52 -6.31
C ILE A 141 -29.74 5.64 -5.27
N ASN A 142 -30.89 6.10 -4.76
CA ASN A 142 -30.91 7.14 -3.74
C ASN A 142 -30.21 6.70 -2.45
N ARG A 143 -30.47 5.48 -1.96
CA ARG A 143 -29.75 4.93 -0.79
C ARG A 143 -28.24 4.84 -1.03
N LEU A 144 -27.82 4.36 -2.20
CA LEU A 144 -26.39 4.28 -2.54
C LEU A 144 -25.74 5.66 -2.62
N ASN A 145 -26.47 6.70 -3.03
CA ASN A 145 -25.97 8.07 -3.02
C ASN A 145 -25.83 8.60 -1.58
N GLU A 146 -26.80 8.33 -0.71
CA GLU A 146 -26.73 8.70 0.71
C GLU A 146 -25.53 8.00 1.40
N GLU A 147 -25.36 6.69 1.20
CA GLU A 147 -24.21 5.93 1.73
C GLU A 147 -22.87 6.45 1.21
N LYS A 148 -22.82 6.86 -0.07
CA LYS A 148 -21.63 7.46 -0.67
C LYS A 148 -21.30 8.80 -0.02
N ASP A 149 -22.30 9.65 0.21
CA ASP A 149 -22.10 10.96 0.83
C ASP A 149 -21.64 10.82 2.29
N GLU A 150 -22.18 9.85 3.04
CA GLU A 150 -21.69 9.50 4.38
C GLU A 150 -20.23 9.02 4.35
N CYS A 151 -19.88 8.11 3.44
CA CYS A 151 -18.50 7.66 3.27
C CYS A 151 -17.54 8.80 2.94
N MET A 152 -17.97 9.79 2.14
CA MET A 152 -17.17 10.97 1.83
C MET A 152 -16.91 11.84 3.05
N LEU A 153 -17.91 12.02 3.91
CA LEU A 153 -17.77 12.74 5.18
C LEU A 153 -16.78 12.03 6.12
N ASP A 154 -16.84 10.70 6.19
CA ASP A 154 -15.89 9.90 6.97
C ASP A 154 -14.46 10.04 6.44
N VAL A 155 -14.28 9.98 5.12
CA VAL A 155 -12.96 10.18 4.50
C VAL A 155 -12.41 11.56 4.83
N GLU A 156 -13.23 12.61 4.78
CA GLU A 156 -12.81 13.95 5.19
C GLU A 156 -12.44 14.02 6.66
N HIS A 157 -13.22 13.38 7.53
CA HIS A 157 -12.94 13.30 8.96
C HIS A 157 -11.59 12.65 9.23
N TYR A 158 -11.35 11.45 8.70
CA TYR A 158 -10.07 10.74 8.88
C TYR A 158 -8.90 11.49 8.25
N LYS A 159 -9.10 12.20 7.14
CA LYS A 159 -8.07 13.06 6.55
C LYS A 159 -7.68 14.20 7.49
N ARG A 160 -8.65 14.85 8.14
CA ARG A 160 -8.40 15.89 9.15
C ARG A 160 -7.67 15.31 10.35
N GLU A 161 -8.11 14.16 10.87
CA GLU A 161 -7.44 13.48 11.97
C GLU A 161 -5.98 13.14 11.64
N ALA A 162 -5.73 12.55 10.47
CA ALA A 162 -4.38 12.23 10.00
C ALA A 162 -3.49 13.48 9.91
N GLN A 163 -4.04 14.61 9.46
CA GLN A 163 -3.32 15.87 9.40
C GLN A 163 -2.98 16.40 10.80
N THR A 164 -3.91 16.36 11.75
CA THR A 164 -3.63 16.76 13.14
C THR A 164 -2.61 15.84 13.81
N ALA A 165 -2.66 14.54 13.53
CA ALA A 165 -1.69 13.57 14.04
C ALA A 165 -0.28 13.84 13.47
N LYS A 166 -0.19 14.16 12.17
CA LYS A 166 1.07 14.56 11.53
C LYS A 166 1.65 15.83 12.13
N GLU A 167 0.81 16.82 12.43
CA GLU A 167 1.24 18.06 13.10
C GLU A 167 1.75 17.78 14.53
N LYS A 168 1.03 16.95 15.30
CA LYS A 168 1.47 16.50 16.64
C LYS A 168 2.80 15.74 16.57
N GLN A 169 2.98 14.87 15.57
CA GLN A 169 4.24 14.16 15.38
C GLN A 169 5.39 15.13 15.10
N LYS A 170 5.15 16.14 14.26
CA LYS A 170 6.15 17.17 13.95
C LYS A 170 6.57 17.94 15.21
N THR A 171 5.61 18.40 16.02
CA THR A 171 5.91 19.13 17.25
C THR A 171 6.65 18.26 18.28
N GLN A 172 6.26 17.00 18.43
CA GLN A 172 6.97 16.04 19.28
C GLN A 172 8.41 15.79 18.79
N THR A 173 8.61 15.67 17.48
CA THR A 173 9.94 15.47 16.88
C THR A 173 10.82 16.69 17.12
N GLU A 174 10.28 17.91 16.95
CA GLU A 174 10.98 19.15 17.27
C GLU A 174 11.33 19.25 18.77
N MET A 175 10.42 18.86 19.65
CA MET A 175 10.65 18.82 21.10
C MET A 175 11.75 17.81 21.47
N LEU A 176 11.72 16.61 20.88
CA LEU A 176 12.75 15.59 21.07
C LEU A 176 14.11 16.12 20.61
N ASN A 177 14.18 16.73 19.43
CA ASN A 177 15.43 17.32 18.93
C ASN A 177 15.98 18.41 19.85
N ARG A 178 15.11 19.25 20.44
CA ARG A 178 15.51 20.26 21.44
C ARG A 178 16.05 19.60 22.71
N LEU A 179 15.36 18.58 23.23
CA LEU A 179 15.80 17.85 24.43
C LEU A 179 17.13 17.13 24.19
N THR A 180 17.32 16.51 23.03
CA THR A 180 18.58 15.86 22.66
C THR A 180 19.74 16.87 22.60
N ARG A 181 19.52 18.06 22.01
CA ARG A 181 20.53 19.13 22.01
C ARG A 181 20.86 19.61 23.42
N ASN A 182 19.84 19.84 24.25
CA ASN A 182 20.04 20.25 25.64
C ASN A 182 20.82 19.19 26.44
N ASN A 183 20.53 17.91 26.21
CA ASN A 183 21.25 16.82 26.86
C ASN A 183 22.72 16.78 26.43
N ALA A 184 23.01 16.94 25.13
CA ALA A 184 24.39 17.03 24.65
C ALA A 184 25.18 18.19 25.30
N ILE A 185 24.56 19.37 25.41
CA ILE A 185 25.16 20.53 26.09
C ILE A 185 25.41 20.23 27.58
N LEU A 186 24.47 19.56 28.26
CA LEU A 186 24.63 19.18 29.66
C LEU A 186 25.74 18.15 29.84
N GLN A 187 25.85 17.17 28.96
CA GLN A 187 26.94 16.18 28.98
C GLN A 187 28.31 16.84 28.78
N GLU A 188 28.42 17.75 27.81
CA GLU A 188 29.65 18.53 27.61
C GLU A 188 30.01 19.33 28.86
N ARG A 189 29.02 19.98 29.48
CA ARG A 189 29.23 20.75 30.70
C ARG A 189 29.67 19.88 31.88
N ILE A 190 29.11 18.68 32.02
CA ILE A 190 29.55 17.70 33.02
C ILE A 190 31.02 17.32 32.76
N GLY A 191 31.38 16.97 31.52
CA GLY A 191 32.75 16.64 31.16
C GLY A 191 33.75 17.78 31.45
N ASN A 192 33.37 19.03 31.16
CA ASN A 192 34.18 20.21 31.47
C ASN A 192 34.36 20.40 32.99
N LEU A 193 33.31 20.17 33.79
CA LEU A 193 33.39 20.24 35.25
C LEU A 193 34.26 19.13 35.84
N GLU A 194 34.15 17.91 35.33
CA GLU A 194 35.01 16.79 35.72
C GLU A 194 36.48 17.08 35.40
N ALA A 195 36.78 17.57 34.19
CA ALA A 195 38.12 17.97 33.80
C ALA A 195 38.69 19.07 34.72
N SER A 196 37.88 20.09 35.03
CA SER A 196 38.26 21.16 35.97
C SER A 196 38.53 20.61 37.37
N TYR A 197 37.72 19.67 37.85
CA TYR A 197 37.92 19.00 39.13
C TYR A 197 39.24 18.21 39.17
N TYR A 198 39.54 17.42 38.14
CA TYR A 198 40.81 16.69 38.06
C TYR A 198 42.02 17.61 38.00
N GLN A 199 41.93 18.71 37.25
CA GLN A 199 42.99 19.71 37.19
C GLN A 199 43.22 20.38 38.55
N SER A 200 42.14 20.74 39.26
CA SER A 200 42.24 21.30 40.61
C SER A 200 42.83 20.29 41.60
N ARG A 201 42.43 19.02 41.51
CA ARG A 201 42.97 17.95 42.36
C ARG A 201 44.46 17.75 42.12
N ALA A 202 44.90 17.71 40.87
CA ALA A 202 46.32 17.58 40.53
C ALA A 202 47.15 18.78 41.04
N ARG A 203 46.62 20.00 40.93
CA ARG A 203 47.26 21.20 41.49
C ARG A 203 47.37 21.12 43.02
N ASN A 204 46.30 20.73 43.70
CA ASN A 204 46.32 20.58 45.16
C ASN A 204 47.35 19.54 45.61
N LEU A 205 47.41 18.39 44.92
CA LEU A 205 48.41 17.36 45.21
C LEU A 205 49.85 17.87 45.00
N ALA A 206 50.09 18.66 43.95
CA ALA A 206 51.39 19.29 43.72
C ALA A 206 51.74 20.32 44.80
N TYR A 207 50.75 21.09 45.28
CA TYR A 207 50.95 22.02 46.40
C TYR A 207 51.22 21.29 47.72
N GLU A 208 50.50 20.21 48.01
CA GLU A 208 50.76 19.34 49.17
C GLU A 208 52.19 18.81 49.11
N ALA A 209 52.62 18.25 47.97
CA ALA A 209 53.98 17.76 47.80
C ALA A 209 55.04 18.86 47.98
N MET A 210 54.81 20.08 47.46
CA MET A 210 55.73 21.21 47.64
C MET A 210 55.79 21.68 49.10
N VAL A 211 54.66 21.63 49.82
CA VAL A 211 54.62 21.95 51.25
C VAL A 211 55.36 20.88 52.05
N ASP A 212 55.16 19.60 51.74
CA ASP A 212 55.86 18.49 52.38
C ASP A 212 57.38 18.59 52.15
N GLU A 213 57.82 18.90 50.92
CA GLU A 213 59.24 19.13 50.61
C GLU A 213 59.81 20.32 51.40
N LYS A 214 59.06 21.43 51.51
CA LYS A 214 59.49 22.58 52.33
C LYS A 214 59.55 22.24 53.81
N ILE A 215 58.61 21.45 54.32
CA ILE A 215 58.63 20.97 55.71
C ILE A 215 59.84 20.07 55.91
N ALA A 216 60.10 19.12 55.02
CA ALA A 216 61.26 18.24 55.08
C ALA A 216 62.58 19.04 55.07
N ASN A 217 62.73 19.98 54.14
CA ASN A 217 63.91 20.85 54.08
C ASN A 217 64.05 21.72 55.34
N ALA A 218 62.96 22.30 55.84
CA ALA A 218 62.99 23.08 57.09
C ALA A 218 63.33 22.22 58.32
N THR A 219 62.87 20.96 58.36
CA THR A 219 63.28 20.01 59.40
C THR A 219 64.75 19.64 59.27
N GLU A 220 65.27 19.41 58.07
CA GLU A 220 66.71 19.19 57.85
C GLU A 220 67.52 20.41 58.31
N GLU A 221 67.18 21.62 57.87
CA GLU A 221 67.85 22.86 58.30
C GLU A 221 67.79 23.04 59.82
N GLY A 222 66.62 22.81 60.43
CA GLY A 222 66.45 22.85 61.88
C GLY A 222 67.32 21.82 62.61
N THR A 223 67.44 20.60 62.09
CA THR A 223 68.32 19.58 62.66
C THR A 223 69.79 19.98 62.55
N VAL A 224 70.23 20.51 61.41
CA VAL A 224 71.60 20.98 61.19
C VAL A 224 71.93 22.17 62.10
N LEU A 225 70.99 23.09 62.31
CA LEU A 225 71.16 24.24 63.21
C LEU A 225 71.18 23.83 64.70
N ALA A 226 70.53 22.73 65.06
CA ALA A 226 70.52 22.19 66.43
C ALA A 226 71.73 21.28 66.74
N MET A 227 72.53 20.90 65.74
CA MET A 227 73.74 20.10 65.91
C MET A 227 74.89 20.93 66.48
N THR A 228 75.68 20.31 67.36
CA THR A 228 76.94 20.90 67.82
C THR A 228 78.02 20.76 66.74
N SER A 229 79.11 21.54 66.81
CA SER A 229 80.14 21.60 65.76
C SER A 229 80.74 20.24 65.40
N ASP A 230 80.81 19.33 66.37
CA ASP A 230 81.38 17.99 66.18
C ASP A 230 80.36 17.03 65.52
N ASP A 231 79.06 17.17 65.82
CA ASP A 231 77.98 16.39 65.21
C ASP A 231 77.77 16.77 63.73
N ALA A 232 77.94 18.05 63.40
CA ALA A 232 77.83 18.55 62.02
C ALA A 232 78.89 17.94 61.09
N ILE A 233 80.11 17.69 61.58
CA ILE A 233 81.21 17.07 60.82
C ILE A 233 80.88 15.59 60.54
N LEU A 234 80.32 14.89 61.52
CA LEU A 234 79.95 13.47 61.41
C LEU A 234 78.78 13.27 60.44
N HIS A 235 77.77 14.13 60.50
CA HIS A 235 76.64 14.14 59.57
C HIS A 235 77.08 14.47 58.13
N ALA A 236 77.99 15.43 57.94
CA ALA A 236 78.55 15.74 56.63
C ALA A 236 79.38 14.58 56.04
N ALA A 237 80.13 13.86 56.89
CA ALA A 237 80.85 12.66 56.47
C ALA A 237 79.91 11.51 56.06
N GLN A 238 78.80 11.33 56.77
CA GLN A 238 77.76 10.35 56.45
C GLN A 238 77.04 10.69 55.13
N LYS A 239 76.57 11.92 54.93
CA LYS A 239 75.98 12.35 53.64
C LYS A 239 76.96 12.18 52.48
N LYS A 240 78.26 12.42 52.70
CA LYS A 240 79.29 12.17 51.67
C LYS A 240 79.40 10.68 51.32
N ALA A 241 79.31 9.79 52.30
CA ALA A 241 79.33 8.34 52.08
C ALA A 241 78.08 7.84 51.33
N GLU A 242 76.90 8.38 51.65
CA GLU A 242 75.64 8.07 50.95
C GLU A 242 75.67 8.55 49.50
N ILE A 243 76.21 9.74 49.22
CA ILE A 243 76.42 10.24 47.85
C ILE A 243 77.36 9.30 47.08
N TYR A 244 78.43 8.80 47.71
CA TYR A 244 79.31 7.83 47.05
C TYR A 244 78.62 6.49 46.76
N GLN A 245 77.72 6.01 47.63
CA GLN A 245 76.92 4.81 47.36
C GLN A 245 75.90 5.02 46.24
N ALA A 246 75.15 6.12 46.26
CA ALA A 246 74.18 6.45 45.23
C ALA A 246 74.85 6.68 43.86
N MET A 247 76.06 7.26 43.81
CA MET A 247 76.83 7.32 42.57
C MET A 247 77.30 5.95 42.08
N HIS A 248 77.59 5.01 42.98
CA HIS A 248 77.95 3.64 42.61
C HIS A 248 76.74 2.85 42.06
N GLU A 249 75.53 3.15 42.54
CA GLU A 249 74.27 2.61 41.99
C GLU A 249 73.88 3.23 40.63
N ILE A 250 74.48 4.37 40.25
CA ILE A 250 74.33 5.02 38.94
C ILE A 250 75.43 4.56 37.95
N GLU A 251 76.41 3.75 38.36
CA GLU A 251 77.24 3.00 37.41
C GLU A 251 76.34 1.97 36.69
N PRO A 252 76.36 1.92 35.34
CA PRO A 252 75.17 1.46 34.63
C PRO A 252 75.08 -0.06 34.60
N GLU A 253 73.90 -0.59 34.93
CA GLU A 253 73.34 -1.82 34.34
C GLU A 253 73.14 -1.65 32.82
N SER A 254 74.24 -1.38 32.10
CA SER A 254 74.32 -1.22 30.64
C SER A 254 74.84 -2.53 30.04
N MET A 255 73.97 -3.53 29.96
CA MET A 255 74.13 -4.69 29.09
C MET A 255 72.87 -4.84 28.25
N GLY A 256 72.71 -3.97 27.27
CA GLY A 256 71.58 -4.05 26.34
C GLY A 256 71.42 -2.86 25.41
N THR A 257 72.43 -2.59 24.56
CA THR A 257 72.33 -2.09 23.16
C THR A 257 73.68 -1.52 22.74
N THR A 258 74.55 -2.37 22.19
CA THR A 258 75.86 -1.97 21.65
C THR A 258 75.78 -1.19 20.34
N ASP A 259 74.61 -1.10 19.71
CA ASP A 259 74.49 -0.52 18.36
C ASP A 259 74.16 0.99 18.39
N THR A 260 73.62 1.52 19.49
CA THR A 260 73.29 2.96 19.61
C THR A 260 74.47 3.81 20.10
N LEU A 261 75.42 3.22 20.84
CA LEU A 261 76.62 3.92 21.31
C LEU A 261 77.66 4.09 20.20
N GLN A 262 77.74 3.17 19.23
CA GLN A 262 78.61 3.35 18.06
C GLN A 262 78.15 4.52 17.17
N VAL A 263 76.83 4.66 16.97
CA VAL A 263 76.27 5.78 16.20
C VAL A 263 76.51 7.12 16.91
N ILE A 264 76.34 7.19 18.23
CA ILE A 264 76.61 8.41 19.00
C ILE A 264 78.12 8.72 19.05
N MET A 265 78.98 7.71 19.08
CA MET A 265 80.43 7.92 19.01
C MET A 265 80.88 8.41 17.63
N GLU A 266 80.31 7.90 16.54
CA GLU A 266 80.56 8.39 15.17
C GLU A 266 80.07 9.85 15.00
N GLU A 267 78.88 10.19 15.50
CA GLU A 267 78.36 11.57 15.46
C GLU A 267 79.22 12.54 16.31
N ILE A 268 79.74 12.09 17.46
CA ILE A 268 80.66 12.89 18.29
C ILE A 268 82.03 13.07 17.60
N GLU A 269 82.46 12.10 16.80
CA GLU A 269 83.74 12.17 16.08
C GLU A 269 83.65 13.09 14.85
N GLU A 270 82.51 13.12 14.15
CA GLU A 270 82.20 14.14 13.13
C GLU A 270 82.13 15.55 13.73
N ILE A 271 81.50 15.73 14.88
CA ILE A 271 81.43 17.04 15.57
C ILE A 271 82.84 17.49 16.03
N LYS A 272 83.70 16.57 16.48
CA LYS A 272 85.09 16.89 16.84
C LYS A 272 85.95 17.28 15.63
N GLN A 273 85.66 16.74 14.44
CA GLN A 273 86.32 17.19 13.20
C GLN A 273 85.83 18.57 12.76
N ALA A 274 84.54 18.87 12.96
CA ALA A 274 83.95 20.18 12.65
C ALA A 274 84.42 21.33 13.57
N ILE A 275 84.94 21.03 14.77
CA ILE A 275 85.36 22.03 15.77
C ILE A 275 86.88 22.31 15.74
N LYS A 276 87.68 21.66 14.87
CA LYS A 276 89.09 22.07 14.69
C LYS A 276 89.18 23.47 14.05
N PRO A 277 90.04 24.36 14.57
CA PRO A 277 89.94 25.79 14.32
C PRO A 277 90.43 26.16 12.92
N GLN A 278 89.52 26.58 12.04
CA GLN A 278 89.89 27.49 10.95
C GLN A 278 90.13 28.87 11.56
N SER A 279 91.38 29.11 11.92
CA SER A 279 91.89 30.45 12.17
C SER A 279 91.90 31.26 10.87
N THR A 280 91.52 32.53 11.02
CA THR A 280 91.98 33.74 10.28
C THR A 280 91.33 34.11 8.95
N GLY A 281 90.75 35.32 8.92
CA GLY A 281 90.40 36.08 7.71
C GLY A 281 89.07 36.83 7.81
N GLU A 282 88.92 37.77 8.75
CA GLU A 282 88.86 39.23 8.49
C GLU A 282 87.53 39.81 7.96
N LYS A 283 87.06 40.81 8.70
CA LYS A 283 86.24 42.00 8.34
C LYS A 283 84.70 41.92 8.34
N THR A 284 84.20 42.42 9.48
CA THR A 284 83.09 43.36 9.73
C THR A 284 82.71 44.33 8.58
N PRO A 285 81.66 45.17 8.72
CA PRO A 285 80.22 44.87 8.80
C PRO A 285 79.40 45.78 7.84
N GLU A 286 78.16 45.45 7.45
CA GLU A 286 77.29 46.50 6.89
C GLU A 286 75.82 46.38 7.27
N LYS A 287 75.32 47.49 7.79
CA LYS A 287 73.93 47.78 8.10
C LYS A 287 73.11 47.85 6.82
N SER A 288 71.88 47.33 6.83
CA SER A 288 70.78 48.01 6.15
C SER A 288 69.47 47.84 6.91
N LYS A 289 68.72 48.94 6.86
CA LYS A 289 67.54 49.31 7.63
C LYS A 289 66.25 48.67 7.09
N PRO A 290 65.13 48.80 7.83
CA PRO A 290 63.84 48.22 7.47
C PRO A 290 63.12 49.06 6.40
N ALA A 291 62.21 48.42 5.67
CA ALA A 291 61.18 49.11 4.89
C ALA A 291 59.81 48.69 5.44
N GLY A 292 59.11 49.66 6.02
CA GLY A 292 57.66 49.59 6.17
C GLY A 292 56.95 50.07 4.91
N GLU A 293 55.62 49.95 4.98
CA GLU A 293 54.60 50.59 4.13
C GLU A 293 54.52 50.04 2.70
N THR A 294 53.34 49.79 2.10
CA THR A 294 52.09 50.55 2.17
C THR A 294 50.89 49.68 1.74
N THR A 295 49.75 49.94 2.39
CA THR A 295 48.37 50.00 1.87
C THR A 295 48.09 49.66 0.40
N GLN A 296 47.08 48.80 0.18
CA GLN A 296 45.77 49.17 -0.38
C GLN A 296 44.70 48.22 0.12
#